data_AF-T1AB51-F1
#
_entry.id   AF-T1AB51-F1
#
_cell.length_a   1.000
_cell.length_b   1.000
_cell.length_c   1.000
_cell.angle_alpha   90.00
_cell.angle_beta   90.00
_cell.angle_gamma   90.00
#
_symmetry.space_group_name_H-M   'P 1'
#
loop_
_entity.id
_entity.type
_entity.pdbx_description
1 polymer ?
#
loop_
_entity_poly.entity_id
_entity_poly.type
_entity_poly.pdbx_seq_one_letter_code
_entity_poly.pdbx_strand_id
1 'polypeptide(L)'
;MAYISCRPVNGVKYFYKVEGYRVGRKVRHRILEYYGRKDPRKDLEASPIVKKNIDGTCSFGDIALLYRAADEINLFEVIDTYVPKRQGLPLSLEFFLTSAHKLLDDKPSSANLSPWVEDTHLPSLLGFDTKRITENTQQYLMNKIYDEERNIDHLYRISIDLYKNATKLFGKEDDTYFYDITSTYFEGKCCPLAFFGHNKDGKPDKLQINIAMIMNGAYGIPIVSKVV
;
A
#
# COMPACT_ATOMS: atom_id res chain seq x y z
N MET A 1 -49.31 -9.50 12.54
CA MET A 1 -49.42 -9.04 11.13
C MET A 1 -48.76 -7.69 11.04
N ALA A 2 -47.83 -7.52 10.09
CA ALA A 2 -47.10 -6.26 9.90
C ALA A 2 -47.91 -5.28 9.04
N TYR A 3 -47.77 -3.98 9.31
CA TYR A 3 -48.45 -2.92 8.56
C TYR A 3 -47.59 -1.64 8.49
N ILE A 4 -47.91 -0.75 7.56
CA ILE A 4 -47.22 0.55 7.42
C ILE A 4 -47.85 1.58 8.36
N SER A 5 -47.03 2.12 9.26
CA SER A 5 -47.36 3.19 10.19
C SER A 5 -46.70 4.50 9.75
N CYS A 6 -47.43 5.61 9.88
CA CYS A 6 -46.93 6.96 9.63
C CYS A 6 -46.79 7.69 10.97
N ARG A 7 -45.62 8.28 11.24
CA ARG A 7 -45.36 9.11 12.42
C ARG A 7 -44.93 10.52 11.99
N PRO A 8 -45.66 11.58 12.39
CA PRO A 8 -45.22 12.94 12.17
C PRO A 8 -44.16 13.34 13.20
N VAL A 9 -43.06 13.94 12.74
CA VAL A 9 -42.00 14.52 13.58
C VAL A 9 -41.69 15.91 13.02
N ASN A 10 -41.91 16.97 13.81
CA ASN A 10 -41.71 18.37 13.40
C ASN A 10 -42.37 18.71 12.05
N GLY A 11 -43.61 18.26 11.85
CA GLY A 11 -44.36 18.50 10.60
C GLY A 11 -43.99 17.58 9.43
N VAL A 12 -42.93 16.78 9.53
CA VAL A 12 -42.49 15.84 8.50
C VAL A 12 -43.01 14.44 8.79
N LYS A 13 -43.60 13.78 7.78
CA LYS A 13 -44.12 12.40 7.89
C LYS A 13 -43.03 11.38 7.64
N TYR A 14 -42.91 10.41 8.54
CA TYR A 14 -42.00 9.28 8.43
C TYR A 14 -42.75 7.96 8.43
N PHE A 15 -42.33 7.02 7.59
CA PHE A 15 -43.01 5.76 7.36
C PHE A 15 -42.18 4.59 7.90
N TYR A 16 -42.88 3.65 8.55
CA TYR A 16 -42.30 2.48 9.20
C TYR A 16 -43.17 1.27 8.90
N LYS A 17 -42.56 0.11 8.62
CA LYS A 17 -43.26 -1.17 8.74
C LYS A 17 -43.14 -1.63 10.17
N VAL A 18 -44.28 -1.80 10.84
CA VAL A 18 -44.34 -2.17 12.25
C VAL A 18 -45.13 -3.45 12.42
N GLU A 19 -44.80 -4.19 13.46
CA GLU A 19 -45.55 -5.37 13.87
C GLU A 19 -45.99 -5.25 15.33
N GLY A 20 -47.27 -5.57 15.57
CA GLY A 20 -47.81 -5.67 16.91
C GLY A 20 -47.44 -6.98 17.59
N TYR A 21 -46.95 -6.90 18.82
CA TYR A 21 -46.66 -8.04 19.68
C TYR A 21 -47.19 -7.77 21.10
N ARG A 22 -47.49 -8.82 21.87
CA ARG A 22 -47.99 -8.68 23.24
C ARG A 22 -46.87 -8.81 24.26
N VAL A 23 -46.86 -7.91 25.24
CA VAL A 23 -46.03 -8.01 26.46
C VAL A 23 -46.98 -7.96 27.65
N GLY A 24 -47.25 -9.12 28.25
CA GLY A 24 -48.30 -9.28 29.26
C GLY A 24 -49.67 -8.89 28.71
N ARG A 25 -50.39 -8.00 29.41
CA ARG A 25 -51.72 -7.50 29.01
C ARG A 25 -51.69 -6.34 28.00
N LYS A 26 -50.51 -5.80 27.65
CA LYS A 26 -50.38 -4.65 26.75
C LYS A 26 -49.91 -5.08 25.37
N VAL A 27 -50.52 -4.53 24.32
CA VAL A 27 -50.01 -4.62 22.94
C VAL A 27 -48.96 -3.54 22.75
N ARG A 28 -47.79 -3.92 22.22
CA ARG A 28 -46.70 -3.02 21.84
C ARG A 28 -46.40 -3.20 20.36
N HIS A 29 -45.77 -2.19 19.75
CA HIS A 29 -45.33 -2.25 18.35
C HIS A 29 -43.81 -2.27 18.28
N ARG A 30 -43.23 -3.19 17.49
CA ARG A 30 -41.82 -3.17 17.11
C ARG A 30 -41.69 -2.68 15.67
N ILE A 31 -40.64 -1.92 15.39
CA ILE A 31 -40.32 -1.47 14.03
C ILE A 31 -39.54 -2.60 13.34
N LEU A 32 -40.01 -3.02 12.17
CA LEU A 32 -39.33 -4.00 11.32
C LEU A 32 -38.45 -3.31 10.28
N GLU A 33 -38.98 -2.29 9.61
CA GLU A 33 -38.30 -1.54 8.56
C GLU A 33 -38.63 -0.04 8.69
N TYR A 34 -37.67 0.82 8.40
CA TYR A 34 -37.83 2.28 8.37
C TYR A 34 -37.67 2.78 6.95
N TYR A 35 -38.63 3.51 6.40
CA TYR A 35 -38.63 3.97 4.99
C TYR A 35 -38.31 5.47 4.85
N GLY A 36 -37.99 6.15 5.95
CA GLY A 36 -37.77 7.60 5.92
C GLY A 36 -39.04 8.35 5.54
N ARG A 37 -38.91 9.31 4.62
CA ARG A 37 -40.00 10.19 4.17
C ARG A 37 -40.82 9.60 3.01
N LYS A 38 -40.38 8.47 2.43
CA LYS A 38 -41.07 7.82 1.33
C LYS A 38 -42.15 6.89 1.86
N ASP A 39 -43.37 6.99 1.33
CA ASP A 39 -44.48 6.11 1.69
C ASP A 39 -44.45 4.86 0.80
N PRO A 40 -44.09 3.67 1.33
CA PRO A 40 -44.00 2.45 0.52
C PRO A 40 -45.35 1.94 0.02
N ARG A 41 -46.47 2.54 0.45
CA ARG A 41 -47.81 2.25 -0.10
C ARG A 41 -48.08 2.99 -1.40
N LYS A 42 -47.31 4.05 -1.70
CA LYS A 42 -47.51 4.94 -2.86
C LYS A 42 -46.31 4.94 -3.81
N ASP A 43 -45.11 4.79 -3.26
CA ASP A 43 -43.86 4.74 -4.02
C ASP A 43 -43.36 3.29 -4.07
N LEU A 44 -43.43 2.67 -5.25
CA LEU A 44 -42.97 1.30 -5.48
C LEU A 44 -41.44 1.17 -5.34
N GLU A 45 -40.69 2.27 -5.47
CA GLU A 45 -39.24 2.34 -5.31
C GLU A 45 -38.81 2.62 -3.85
N ALA A 46 -39.77 2.77 -2.93
CA ALA A 46 -39.46 3.01 -1.54
C ALA A 46 -38.81 1.75 -0.93
N SER A 47 -37.51 1.84 -0.66
CA SER A 47 -36.75 0.81 0.03
C SER A 47 -36.53 1.17 1.50
N PRO A 48 -36.45 0.18 2.40
CA PRO A 48 -36.04 0.41 3.78
C PRO A 48 -34.67 1.11 3.86
N ILE A 49 -34.60 2.19 4.61
CA ILE A 49 -33.35 2.80 5.04
C ILE A 49 -32.70 1.87 6.04
N VAL A 50 -31.76 1.08 5.55
CA VAL A 50 -30.85 0.32 6.38
C VAL A 50 -29.74 1.27 6.83
N LYS A 51 -29.52 1.41 8.14
CA LYS A 51 -28.23 1.95 8.61
C LYS A 51 -27.16 0.99 8.10
N LYS A 52 -26.41 1.40 7.08
CA LYS A 52 -25.19 0.68 6.71
C LYS A 52 -24.27 0.76 7.92
N ASN A 53 -23.99 -0.39 8.53
CA ASN A 53 -22.88 -0.49 9.44
C ASN A 53 -21.64 -0.29 8.57
N ILE A 54 -20.81 0.68 8.92
CA ILE A 54 -19.50 0.82 8.30
C ILE A 54 -18.63 -0.18 9.05
N ASP A 55 -18.30 -1.28 8.37
CA ASP A 55 -17.51 -2.37 8.97
C ASP A 55 -16.04 -1.98 9.18
N GLY A 56 -15.59 -0.87 8.55
CA GLY A 56 -14.28 -0.29 8.76
C GLY A 56 -14.00 0.88 7.81
N THR A 57 -12.89 1.56 8.05
CA THR A 57 -12.30 2.57 7.17
C THR A 57 -10.87 2.13 6.85
N CYS A 58 -10.40 2.41 5.63
CA CYS A 58 -9.02 2.10 5.23
C CYS A 58 -8.45 3.23 4.38
N SER A 59 -7.11 3.29 4.29
CA SER A 59 -6.44 4.15 3.31
C SER A 59 -6.58 3.59 1.90
N PHE A 60 -6.87 4.49 0.95
CA PHE A 60 -7.14 4.12 -0.43
C PHE A 60 -6.30 4.92 -1.43
N GLY A 61 -6.46 6.25 -1.48
CA GLY A 61 -6.07 7.04 -2.65
C GLY A 61 -4.58 7.00 -3.02
N ASP A 62 -3.71 7.26 -2.05
CA ASP A 62 -2.26 7.32 -2.21
C ASP A 62 -1.66 5.95 -2.57
N ILE A 63 -2.00 4.92 -1.80
CA ILE A 63 -1.48 3.56 -2.03
C ILE A 63 -2.08 2.93 -3.30
N ALA A 64 -3.33 3.26 -3.65
CA ALA A 64 -3.93 2.85 -4.93
C ALA A 64 -3.18 3.47 -6.11
N LEU A 65 -2.81 4.75 -6.00
CA LEU A 65 -2.02 5.42 -7.03
C LEU A 65 -0.64 4.79 -7.19
N LEU A 66 0.07 4.51 -6.07
CA LEU A 66 1.35 3.82 -6.11
C LEU A 66 1.23 2.41 -6.70
N TYR A 67 0.18 1.66 -6.31
CA TYR A 67 -0.07 0.32 -6.84
C TYR A 67 -0.32 0.35 -8.35
N ARG A 68 -1.11 1.34 -8.82
CA ARG A 68 -1.32 1.51 -10.26
C ARG A 68 -0.05 1.91 -10.99
N ALA A 69 0.75 2.81 -10.45
CA ALA A 69 2.03 3.18 -11.04
C ALA A 69 3.00 1.99 -11.13
N ALA A 70 3.03 1.14 -10.08
CA ALA A 70 3.80 -0.10 -10.06
C ALA A 70 3.33 -1.09 -11.14
N ASP A 71 2.01 -1.25 -11.32
CA ASP A 71 1.41 -2.08 -12.37
C ASP A 71 1.78 -1.58 -13.78
N GLU A 72 1.70 -0.27 -14.02
CA GLU A 72 2.02 0.34 -15.32
C GLU A 72 3.48 0.12 -15.75
N ILE A 73 4.43 0.18 -14.80
CA ILE A 73 5.85 -0.12 -15.08
C ILE A 73 6.19 -1.62 -15.03
N ASN A 74 5.16 -2.47 -14.87
CA ASN A 74 5.27 -3.91 -14.71
C ASN A 74 6.21 -4.35 -13.57
N LEU A 75 6.13 -3.66 -12.43
CA LEU A 75 6.98 -3.88 -11.26
C LEU A 75 6.95 -5.34 -10.81
N PHE A 76 5.75 -5.93 -10.77
CA PHE A 76 5.56 -7.23 -10.17
C PHE A 76 6.25 -8.35 -10.98
N GLU A 77 6.01 -8.39 -12.29
CA GLU A 77 6.59 -9.40 -13.17
C GLU A 77 8.12 -9.26 -13.28
N VAL A 78 8.63 -8.02 -13.32
CA VAL A 78 10.08 -7.77 -13.35
C VAL A 78 10.74 -8.32 -12.08
N ILE A 79 10.17 -8.09 -10.90
CA ILE A 79 10.74 -8.63 -9.66
C ILE A 79 10.61 -10.15 -9.64
N ASP A 80 9.45 -10.71 -9.99
CA ASP A 80 9.24 -12.17 -9.96
C ASP A 80 10.15 -12.92 -10.96
N THR A 81 10.59 -12.26 -12.04
CA THR A 81 11.58 -12.79 -12.99
C THR A 81 12.94 -13.05 -12.32
N TYR A 82 13.39 -12.13 -11.47
CA TYR A 82 14.70 -12.20 -10.83
C TYR A 82 14.67 -12.86 -9.45
N VAL A 83 13.54 -12.75 -8.76
CA VAL A 83 13.39 -13.09 -7.36
C VAL A 83 12.15 -13.99 -7.13
N PRO A 84 12.02 -15.12 -7.84
CA PRO A 84 10.82 -15.93 -7.80
C PRO A 84 10.65 -16.60 -6.43
N LYS A 85 9.40 -16.69 -5.97
CA LYS A 85 9.04 -17.40 -4.74
C LYS A 85 7.87 -18.34 -5.00
N ARG A 86 8.05 -19.61 -4.62
CA ARG A 86 7.07 -20.69 -4.91
C ARG A 86 5.91 -20.75 -3.92
N GLN A 87 6.12 -20.30 -2.68
CA GLN A 87 5.14 -20.42 -1.60
C GLN A 87 5.12 -19.17 -0.73
N GLY A 88 3.94 -18.84 -0.20
CA GLY A 88 3.74 -17.66 0.65
C GLY A 88 3.42 -16.41 -0.17
N LEU A 89 3.58 -15.24 0.45
CA LEU A 89 3.38 -13.95 -0.21
C LEU A 89 4.47 -13.76 -1.30
N PRO A 90 4.11 -13.36 -2.53
CA PRO A 90 5.07 -13.03 -3.57
C PRO A 90 6.06 -11.96 -3.11
N LEU A 91 7.34 -12.10 -3.48
CA LEU A 91 8.38 -11.14 -3.12
C LEU A 91 8.20 -9.82 -3.86
N SER A 92 7.64 -9.85 -5.06
CA SER A 92 7.23 -8.66 -5.80
C SER A 92 6.23 -7.80 -5.03
N LEU A 93 5.20 -8.43 -4.44
CA LEU A 93 4.23 -7.74 -3.60
C LEU A 93 4.87 -7.21 -2.31
N GLU A 94 5.70 -7.99 -1.65
CA GLU A 94 6.39 -7.56 -0.42
C GLU A 94 7.38 -6.40 -0.69
N PHE A 95 8.06 -6.40 -1.83
CA PHE A 95 8.89 -5.29 -2.30
C PHE A 95 8.06 -4.03 -2.48
N PHE A 96 6.95 -4.13 -3.22
CA PHE A 96 6.04 -3.01 -3.43
C PHE A 96 5.54 -2.44 -2.10
N LEU A 97 5.05 -3.30 -1.18
CA LEU A 97 4.53 -2.88 0.12
C LEU A 97 5.61 -2.22 0.97
N THR A 98 6.83 -2.76 0.98
CA THR A 98 7.97 -2.15 1.70
C THR A 98 8.32 -0.78 1.15
N SER A 99 8.34 -0.62 -0.17
CA SER A 99 8.61 0.68 -0.81
C SER A 99 7.49 1.68 -0.58
N ALA A 100 6.22 1.27 -0.73
CA ALA A 100 5.06 2.13 -0.48
C ALA A 100 5.01 2.60 0.98
N HIS A 101 5.27 1.70 1.92
CA HIS A 101 5.34 2.03 3.34
C HIS A 101 6.41 3.09 3.63
N LYS A 102 7.61 2.96 3.04
CA LYS A 102 8.67 3.96 3.18
C LYS A 102 8.33 5.32 2.58
N LEU A 103 7.43 5.38 1.61
CA LEU A 103 7.01 6.62 0.93
C LEU A 103 5.84 7.30 1.62
N LEU A 104 4.93 6.53 2.23
CA LEU A 104 3.63 7.02 2.70
C LEU A 104 3.48 7.05 4.21
N ASP A 105 4.23 6.23 4.96
CA ASP A 105 4.18 6.27 6.42
C ASP A 105 5.11 7.35 6.99
N ASP A 106 4.67 7.96 8.09
CA ASP A 106 5.46 9.00 8.77
C ASP A 106 6.71 8.41 9.47
N LYS A 107 6.64 7.15 9.90
CA LYS A 107 7.68 6.48 10.71
C LYS A 107 7.87 5.02 10.29
N PRO A 108 8.26 4.76 9.04
CA PRO A 108 8.33 3.42 8.51
C PRO A 108 9.43 2.62 9.20
N SER A 109 9.09 1.41 9.61
CA SER A 109 10.02 0.41 10.15
C SER A 109 9.64 -0.99 9.67
N SER A 110 10.54 -1.96 9.78
CA SER A 110 10.21 -3.34 9.44
C SER A 110 9.15 -3.94 10.37
N ALA A 111 9.07 -3.48 11.61
CA ALA A 111 8.14 -3.99 12.61
C ALA A 111 6.69 -3.51 12.40
N ASN A 112 6.49 -2.29 11.90
CA ASN A 112 5.15 -1.72 11.69
C ASN A 112 4.60 -1.89 10.26
N LEU A 113 5.33 -2.55 9.34
CA LEU A 113 4.84 -2.77 7.98
C LEU A 113 3.52 -3.56 7.94
N SER A 114 3.42 -4.68 8.67
CA SER A 114 2.22 -5.52 8.64
C SER A 114 0.97 -4.80 9.18
N PRO A 115 1.01 -4.14 10.36
CA PRO A 115 -0.08 -3.28 10.83
C PRO A 115 -0.43 -2.15 9.85
N TRP A 116 0.58 -1.47 9.29
CA TRP A 116 0.35 -0.40 8.33
C TRP A 116 -0.39 -0.88 7.08
N VAL A 117 -0.02 -2.05 6.54
CA VAL A 117 -0.69 -2.65 5.38
C VAL A 117 -2.14 -3.07 5.71
N GLU A 118 -2.41 -3.52 6.93
CA GLU A 118 -3.76 -3.90 7.40
C GLU A 118 -4.75 -2.72 7.35
N ASP A 119 -4.27 -1.50 7.58
CA ASP A 119 -5.07 -0.28 7.50
C ASP A 119 -5.31 0.22 6.06
N THR A 120 -4.79 -0.47 5.04
CA THR A 120 -4.99 -0.13 3.62
C THR A 120 -6.07 -1.01 2.98
N HIS A 121 -6.56 -0.62 1.80
CA HIS A 121 -7.50 -1.44 1.04
C HIS A 121 -6.86 -2.67 0.36
N LEU A 122 -5.52 -2.76 0.28
CA LEU A 122 -4.83 -3.78 -0.52
C LEU A 122 -5.05 -5.23 -0.04
N PRO A 123 -5.07 -5.54 1.28
CA PRO A 123 -5.34 -6.91 1.75
C PRO A 123 -6.68 -7.43 1.24
N SER A 124 -7.72 -6.60 1.29
CA SER A 124 -9.04 -6.94 0.77
C SER A 124 -9.06 -7.04 -0.75
N LEU A 125 -8.36 -6.14 -1.45
CA LEU A 125 -8.32 -6.11 -2.91
C LEU A 125 -7.60 -7.34 -3.49
N LEU A 126 -6.46 -7.70 -2.90
CA LEU A 126 -5.55 -8.72 -3.40
C LEU A 126 -5.74 -10.09 -2.71
N GLY A 127 -6.53 -10.15 -1.64
CA GLY A 127 -6.89 -11.38 -0.96
C GLY A 127 -5.74 -12.07 -0.23
N PHE A 128 -4.92 -11.30 0.52
CA PHE A 128 -3.82 -11.85 1.32
C PHE A 128 -3.94 -11.53 2.80
N ASP A 129 -3.32 -12.39 3.61
CA ASP A 129 -3.21 -12.20 5.06
C ASP A 129 -1.96 -11.38 5.40
N THR A 130 -2.14 -10.21 6.01
CA THR A 130 -1.07 -9.29 6.40
C THR A 130 -0.11 -9.90 7.41
N LYS A 131 -0.53 -10.90 8.19
CA LYS A 131 0.32 -11.61 9.16
C LYS A 131 1.43 -12.42 8.51
N ARG A 132 1.35 -12.64 7.19
CA ARG A 132 2.43 -13.27 6.41
C ARG A 132 3.61 -12.34 6.16
N ILE A 133 3.42 -11.03 6.34
CA ILE A 133 4.49 -10.04 6.28
C ILE A 133 5.17 -10.03 7.64
N THR A 134 6.44 -10.43 7.67
CA THR A 134 7.24 -10.54 8.89
C THR A 134 8.62 -9.93 8.66
N GLU A 135 9.35 -9.64 9.73
CA GLU A 135 10.75 -9.18 9.58
C GLU A 135 11.61 -10.22 8.86
N ASN A 136 11.36 -11.51 9.09
CA ASN A 136 12.07 -12.60 8.41
C ASN A 136 11.81 -12.62 6.90
N THR A 137 10.58 -12.36 6.46
CA THR A 137 10.26 -12.32 5.03
C THR A 137 10.85 -11.09 4.37
N GLN A 138 10.88 -9.95 5.06
CA GLN A 138 11.55 -8.73 4.59
C GLN A 138 13.06 -8.94 4.48
N GLN A 139 13.70 -9.56 5.48
CA GLN A 139 15.12 -9.89 5.40
C GLN A 139 15.41 -10.88 4.27
N TYR A 140 14.55 -11.89 4.10
CA TYR A 140 14.66 -12.84 2.99
C TYR A 140 14.56 -12.14 1.63
N LEU A 141 13.63 -11.18 1.48
CA LEU A 141 13.53 -10.34 0.30
C LEU A 141 14.86 -9.61 0.03
N MET A 142 15.41 -8.92 1.03
CA MET A 142 16.68 -8.17 0.86
C MET A 142 17.84 -9.08 0.44
N ASN A 143 17.99 -10.25 1.06
CA ASN A 143 19.02 -11.24 0.73
C ASN A 143 18.83 -11.84 -0.67
N LYS A 144 17.61 -11.81 -1.21
CA LYS A 144 17.31 -12.32 -2.55
C LYS A 144 17.46 -11.26 -3.63
N ILE A 145 17.27 -9.99 -3.29
CA ILE A 145 17.57 -8.85 -4.17
C ILE A 145 19.08 -8.71 -4.36
N TYR A 146 19.86 -8.95 -3.32
CA TYR A 146 21.32 -8.95 -3.39
C TYR A 146 21.85 -10.26 -2.81
N ASP A 147 22.23 -11.19 -3.70
CA ASP A 147 22.81 -12.48 -3.34
C ASP A 147 24.33 -12.31 -3.21
N GLU A 148 24.77 -12.02 -1.98
CA GLU A 148 26.17 -11.75 -1.65
C GLU A 148 27.06 -12.98 -1.92
N GLU A 149 26.60 -14.19 -1.58
CA GLU A 149 27.36 -15.43 -1.76
C GLU A 149 27.70 -15.69 -3.23
N ARG A 150 26.77 -15.37 -4.13
CA ARG A 150 26.94 -15.53 -5.57
C ARG A 150 27.43 -14.27 -6.26
N ASN A 151 27.57 -13.16 -5.54
CA ASN A 151 27.87 -11.84 -6.06
C ASN A 151 26.90 -11.43 -7.19
N ILE A 152 25.60 -11.63 -6.97
CA ILE A 152 24.54 -11.27 -7.92
C ILE A 152 23.70 -10.13 -7.36
N ASP A 153 23.78 -8.99 -8.04
CA ASP A 153 22.93 -7.83 -7.79
C ASP A 153 21.68 -7.90 -8.69
N HIS A 154 20.60 -8.48 -8.16
CA HIS A 154 19.32 -8.47 -8.86
C HIS A 154 18.68 -7.08 -8.85
N LEU A 155 18.96 -6.22 -7.86
CA LEU A 155 18.44 -4.85 -7.82
C LEU A 155 18.87 -4.06 -9.05
N TYR A 156 20.13 -4.19 -9.47
CA TYR A 156 20.63 -3.56 -10.68
C TYR A 156 19.82 -3.98 -11.92
N ARG A 157 19.56 -5.29 -12.07
CA ARG A 157 18.82 -5.84 -13.22
C ARG A 157 17.36 -5.41 -13.20
N ILE A 158 16.72 -5.49 -12.04
CA ILE A 158 15.36 -5.00 -11.80
C ILE A 158 15.28 -3.51 -12.19
N SER A 159 16.21 -2.69 -11.70
CA SER A 159 16.19 -1.24 -11.96
C SER A 159 16.29 -0.92 -13.46
N ILE A 160 17.15 -1.63 -14.20
CA ILE A 160 17.28 -1.47 -15.65
C ILE A 160 15.97 -1.83 -16.39
N ASP A 161 15.32 -2.94 -16.01
CA ASP A 161 14.08 -3.35 -16.70
C ASP A 161 12.89 -2.46 -16.32
N LEU A 162 12.80 -2.01 -15.06
CA LEU A 162 11.82 -0.99 -14.66
C LEU A 162 12.04 0.33 -15.40
N TYR A 163 13.30 0.76 -15.56
CA TYR A 163 13.63 1.94 -16.34
C TYR A 163 13.16 1.81 -17.79
N LYS A 164 13.44 0.68 -18.46
CA LYS A 164 12.97 0.41 -19.83
C LYS A 164 11.44 0.42 -19.94
N ASN A 165 10.73 -0.06 -18.92
CA ASN A 165 9.27 -0.04 -18.93
C ASN A 165 8.76 1.40 -18.73
N ALA A 166 9.35 2.15 -17.81
CA ALA A 166 9.04 3.55 -17.60
C ALA A 166 9.28 4.39 -18.86
N THR A 167 10.41 4.22 -19.56
CA THR A 167 10.71 5.00 -20.77
C THR A 167 9.72 4.73 -21.91
N LYS A 168 9.16 3.52 -22.02
CA LYS A 168 8.08 3.21 -22.97
C LYS A 168 6.80 3.99 -22.67
N LEU A 169 6.49 4.23 -21.39
CA LEU A 169 5.33 5.02 -20.97
C LEU A 169 5.53 6.52 -21.18
N PHE A 170 6.72 7.04 -20.86
CA PHE A 170 7.04 8.47 -20.95
C PHE A 170 7.58 8.91 -22.33
N GLY A 171 7.81 7.95 -23.24
CA GLY A 171 7.93 8.18 -24.68
C GLY A 171 9.26 8.75 -25.17
N LYS A 172 10.36 8.71 -24.40
CA LYS A 172 11.69 9.15 -24.88
C LYS A 172 12.84 8.38 -24.26
N GLU A 173 13.68 7.81 -25.13
CA GLU A 173 15.09 7.59 -24.83
C GLU A 173 15.79 8.95 -24.79
N ASP A 174 16.78 9.09 -23.91
CA ASP A 174 17.53 10.32 -23.70
C ASP A 174 19.02 10.02 -23.83
N ASP A 175 19.75 10.95 -24.45
CA ASP A 175 21.20 10.92 -24.57
C ASP A 175 21.89 11.64 -23.40
N THR A 176 21.11 12.28 -22.53
CA THR A 176 21.58 12.96 -21.32
C THR A 176 21.35 12.09 -20.09
N TYR A 177 22.40 11.98 -19.27
CA TYR A 177 22.35 11.26 -18.01
C TYR A 177 22.92 12.13 -16.90
N PHE A 178 22.18 12.24 -15.80
CA PHE A 178 22.69 12.82 -14.58
C PHE A 178 23.24 11.72 -13.70
N TYR A 179 24.43 11.94 -13.15
CA TYR A 179 24.97 11.08 -12.11
C TYR A 179 25.43 11.96 -10.95
N ASP A 180 25.23 11.46 -9.73
CA ASP A 180 25.84 12.03 -8.54
C ASP A 180 26.29 10.89 -7.62
N ILE A 181 27.31 11.18 -6.82
CA ILE A 181 27.81 10.29 -5.78
C ILE A 181 27.73 11.05 -4.46
N THR A 182 27.03 10.47 -3.51
CA THR A 182 26.94 11.01 -2.15
C THR A 182 27.55 10.06 -1.14
N SER A 183 28.23 10.63 -0.15
CA SER A 183 28.81 9.91 0.97
C SER A 183 27.89 10.00 2.17
N THR A 184 27.61 8.88 2.84
CA THR A 184 26.90 8.87 4.12
C THR A 184 27.79 8.24 5.18
N TYR A 185 28.15 9.03 6.20
CA TYR A 185 28.90 8.51 7.34
C TYR A 185 27.97 7.91 8.39
N PHE A 186 28.50 7.03 9.24
CA PHE A 186 27.75 6.45 10.35
C PHE A 186 28.63 6.08 11.53
N GLU A 187 27.97 5.93 12.68
CA GLU A 187 28.57 5.50 13.93
C GLU A 187 28.42 3.98 14.06
N GLY A 188 29.52 3.24 13.89
CA GLY A 188 29.52 1.79 13.95
C GLY A 188 30.80 1.21 13.38
N LYS A 189 31.01 -0.12 13.52
CA LYS A 189 32.19 -0.82 13.00
C LYS A 189 31.89 -2.14 12.30
N CYS A 190 30.60 -2.50 12.19
CA CYS A 190 30.16 -3.83 11.74
C CYS A 190 29.66 -3.87 10.30
N CYS A 191 29.62 -2.74 9.59
CA CYS A 191 29.23 -2.72 8.19
C CYS A 191 30.45 -3.06 7.31
N PRO A 192 30.45 -4.20 6.58
CA PRO A 192 31.58 -4.62 5.78
C PRO A 192 31.81 -3.77 4.52
N LEU A 193 30.80 -2.99 4.12
CA LEU A 193 30.87 -2.06 2.99
C LEU A 193 31.51 -0.72 3.37
N ALA A 194 31.77 -0.49 4.65
CA ALA A 194 32.17 0.81 5.16
C ALA A 194 33.69 0.99 5.12
N PHE A 195 34.14 2.14 4.63
CA PHE A 195 35.56 2.50 4.63
C PHE A 195 35.76 3.94 5.11
N PHE A 196 36.97 4.27 5.55
CA PHE A 196 37.36 5.65 5.78
C PHE A 196 37.65 6.34 4.46
N GLY A 197 37.34 7.63 4.36
CA GLY A 197 37.69 8.41 3.18
C GLY A 197 37.26 9.85 3.29
N HIS A 198 37.22 10.53 2.15
CA HIS A 198 36.73 11.89 2.07
C HIS A 198 35.20 11.88 2.13
N ASN A 199 34.61 12.51 3.16
CA ASN A 199 33.16 12.72 3.23
C ASN A 199 32.83 14.20 3.01
N LYS A 200 31.66 14.49 2.44
CA LYS A 200 31.21 15.89 2.21
C LYS A 200 31.01 16.67 3.53
N ASP A 201 30.82 15.98 4.66
CA ASP A 201 30.55 16.58 5.97
C ASP A 201 31.81 16.84 6.84
N GLY A 202 33.02 16.59 6.32
CA GLY A 202 34.27 16.87 7.04
C GLY A 202 34.49 16.02 8.30
N LYS A 203 34.02 14.77 8.30
CA LYS A 203 34.25 13.73 9.33
C LYS A 203 35.19 12.63 8.79
N PRO A 204 36.49 12.91 8.60
CA PRO A 204 37.45 11.93 8.06
C PRO A 204 37.69 10.75 9.00
N ASP A 205 37.32 10.87 10.28
CA ASP A 205 37.45 9.87 11.33
C ASP A 205 36.26 8.90 11.41
N LYS A 206 35.29 9.02 10.50
CA LYS A 206 34.08 8.19 10.47
C LYS A 206 34.07 7.24 9.28
N LEU A 207 33.55 6.04 9.51
CA LEU A 207 33.24 5.10 8.44
C LEU A 207 32.09 5.65 7.61
N GLN A 208 32.15 5.41 6.31
CA GLN A 208 31.14 5.83 5.36
C GLN A 208 30.92 4.80 4.27
N ILE A 209 29.77 4.91 3.61
CA ILE A 209 29.48 4.28 2.32
C ILE A 209 29.25 5.38 1.29
N ASN A 210 29.58 5.10 0.04
CA ASN A 210 29.19 5.96 -1.06
C ASN A 210 27.99 5.35 -1.79
N ILE A 211 27.06 6.21 -2.19
CA ILE A 211 25.89 5.83 -2.96
C ILE A 211 25.95 6.61 -4.25
N ALA A 212 26.07 5.89 -5.36
CA ALA A 212 25.99 6.43 -6.70
C ALA A 212 24.56 6.24 -7.23
N MET A 213 24.04 7.24 -7.93
CA MET A 213 22.75 7.15 -8.60
C MET A 213 22.85 7.76 -10.00
N ILE A 214 22.21 7.11 -10.96
CA ILE A 214 22.10 7.59 -12.35
C ILE A 214 20.63 7.80 -12.66
N MET A 215 20.32 8.93 -13.29
CA MET A 215 18.99 9.32 -13.74
C MET A 215 19.04 9.74 -15.21
N ASN A 216 17.94 9.57 -15.93
CA ASN A 216 17.82 10.18 -17.26
C ASN A 216 17.65 11.70 -17.15
N GLY A 217 18.11 12.43 -18.15
CA GLY A 217 18.06 13.90 -18.16
C GLY A 217 16.68 14.49 -18.44
N ALA A 218 15.87 13.82 -19.23
CA ALA A 218 14.61 14.33 -19.76
C ALA A 218 13.51 14.42 -18.69
N TYR A 219 13.44 13.41 -17.82
CA TYR A 219 12.35 13.26 -16.84
C TYR A 219 12.86 13.01 -15.42
N GLY A 220 14.17 12.86 -15.22
CA GLY A 220 14.73 12.52 -13.91
C GLY A 220 14.33 11.12 -13.43
N ILE A 221 14.06 10.19 -14.35
CA ILE A 221 13.71 8.81 -14.02
C ILE A 221 14.98 8.09 -13.51
N PRO A 222 14.95 7.49 -12.32
CA PRO A 222 16.03 6.65 -11.83
C PRO A 222 16.33 5.48 -12.77
N ILE A 223 17.61 5.29 -13.09
CA ILE A 223 18.06 4.16 -13.92
C ILE A 223 18.62 3.06 -13.03
N VAL A 224 19.63 3.40 -12.23
CA VAL A 224 20.29 2.48 -11.31
C VAL A 224 20.85 3.26 -10.12
N SER A 225 20.94 2.60 -8.98
CA SER A 225 21.73 3.05 -7.84
C SER A 225 22.69 1.93 -7.41
N LYS A 226 23.80 2.32 -6.81
CA LYS A 226 24.80 1.37 -6.32
C LYS A 226 25.48 1.90 -5.07
N VAL A 227 25.66 1.02 -4.09
CA VAL A 227 26.54 1.26 -2.94
C VAL A 227 27.97 0.87 -3.37
N VAL A 228 28.90 1.81 -3.24
CA VAL A 228 30.31 1.69 -3.64
C VAL A 228 31.26 2.08 -2.52
#